data_AF-A0A3G1A495-F1
#
_entry.id   AF-A0A3G1A495-F1
#
_cell.length_a   1.000
_cell.length_b   1.000
_cell.length_c   1.000
_cell.angle_alpha   90.00
_cell.angle_beta   90.00
_cell.angle_gamma   90.00
#
_symmetry.space_group_name_H-M   'P 1'
#
loop_
_entity.id
_entity.type
_entity.pdbx_description
1 polymer ?
#
loop_
_entity_poly.entity_id
_entity_poly.type
_entity_poly.pdbx_seq_one_letter_code
_entity_poly.pdbx_strand_id
1 'polypeptide(L)'
;MMHTYELVRDILARGVLVKPIVVDEASMVILDGHHRFEALKMMGFKSIPVAMVDYFSDAIVVESWRNNIRPTKAEVIDHARSGILYPYKTTRHMVILDGKRYHISEVVPEVNYKVVANASKPGSEVVEKLVRII
;
A
#
# COMPACT_ATOMS: atom_id res chain seq x y z
N MET A 1 11.62 -9.92 -4.18
CA MET A 1 12.34 -10.43 -3.00
C MET A 1 13.45 -9.49 -2.52
N MET A 2 14.41 -9.07 -3.35
CA MET A 2 15.52 -8.18 -2.91
C MET A 2 15.04 -6.86 -2.27
N HIS A 3 14.03 -6.20 -2.86
CA HIS A 3 13.50 -4.92 -2.35
C HIS A 3 12.76 -5.06 -1.01
N THR A 4 12.17 -6.22 -0.71
CA THR A 4 11.44 -6.44 0.56
C THR A 4 12.43 -6.52 1.72
N TYR A 5 13.58 -7.20 1.54
CA TYR A 5 14.58 -7.34 2.61
C TYR A 5 15.29 -6.01 2.94
N GLU A 6 15.59 -5.19 1.92
CA GLU A 6 16.14 -3.85 2.14
C GLU A 6 15.14 -2.96 2.91
N LEU A 7 13.86 -3.04 2.55
CA LEU A 7 12.81 -2.34 3.25
C LEU A 7 12.63 -2.82 4.69
N VAL A 8 12.68 -4.13 4.95
CA VAL A 8 12.66 -4.68 6.31
C VAL A 8 13.84 -4.13 7.12
N ARG A 9 15.06 -4.11 6.55
CA ARG A 9 16.24 -3.56 7.22
C ARG A 9 16.08 -2.07 7.53
N ASP A 10 15.58 -1.28 6.59
CA ASP A 10 15.35 0.15 6.76
C ASP A 10 14.30 0.42 7.85
N ILE A 11 13.16 -0.28 7.80
CA ILE A 11 12.11 -0.16 8.82
C ILE A 11 12.63 -0.55 10.21
N LEU A 12 13.40 -1.64 10.31
CA LEU A 12 14.01 -2.07 11.58
C LEU A 12 15.04 -1.05 12.09
N ALA A 13 15.87 -0.50 11.21
CA ALA A 13 16.88 0.49 11.58
C ALA A 13 16.26 1.80 12.07
N ARG A 14 15.16 2.24 11.44
CA ARG A 14 14.44 3.46 11.83
C ARG A 14 13.46 3.25 12.97
N GLY A 15 13.00 2.02 13.18
CA GLY A 15 11.93 1.69 14.13
C GLY A 15 10.57 2.30 13.76
N VAL A 16 10.40 2.80 12.54
CA VAL A 16 9.18 3.48 12.08
C VAL A 16 8.83 3.13 10.64
N LEU A 17 7.54 2.94 10.38
CA LEU A 17 6.94 2.91 9.05
C LEU A 17 6.42 4.31 8.73
N VAL A 18 7.12 5.01 7.83
CA VAL A 18 6.82 6.41 7.50
C VAL A 18 5.51 6.53 6.73
N LYS A 19 5.32 5.74 5.67
CA LYS A 19 4.14 5.82 4.79
C LYS A 19 3.21 4.62 4.95
N PRO A 20 1.87 4.81 4.93
CA PRO A 20 0.89 3.71 5.04
C PRO A 20 0.76 2.92 3.74
N ILE A 21 0.23 1.71 3.81
CA ILE A 21 -0.18 0.94 2.62
C ILE A 21 -1.46 1.57 2.08
N VAL A 22 -1.55 1.78 0.77
CA VAL A 22 -2.76 2.38 0.17
C VAL A 22 -3.67 1.27 -0.31
N VAL A 23 -4.94 1.30 0.09
CA VAL A 23 -5.95 0.30 -0.25
C VAL A 23 -7.20 0.97 -0.82
N ASP A 24 -7.89 0.27 -1.72
CA ASP A 24 -9.26 0.61 -2.09
C ASP A 24 -10.19 0.37 -0.90
N GLU A 25 -10.98 1.37 -0.52
CA GLU A 25 -11.85 1.29 0.65
C GLU A 25 -12.96 0.24 0.50
N ALA A 26 -13.44 0.01 -0.72
CA ALA A 26 -14.57 -0.88 -0.99
C ALA A 26 -14.16 -2.36 -1.02
N SER A 27 -12.96 -2.65 -1.52
CA SER A 27 -12.48 -4.03 -1.73
C SER A 27 -11.30 -4.45 -0.85
N MET A 28 -10.67 -3.50 -0.15
CA MET A 28 -9.40 -3.69 0.58
C MET A 28 -8.22 -4.15 -0.30
N VAL A 29 -8.34 -4.04 -1.63
CA VAL A 29 -7.25 -4.34 -2.56
C VAL A 29 -6.12 -3.34 -2.36
N ILE A 30 -4.89 -3.85 -2.22
CA ILE A 30 -3.70 -3.00 -2.11
C ILE A 30 -3.42 -2.33 -3.45
N LEU A 31 -3.45 -1.00 -3.46
CA LEU A 31 -3.13 -0.18 -4.63
C LEU A 31 -1.65 0.20 -4.64
N ASP A 32 -1.06 0.47 -3.48
CA ASP A 32 0.36 0.73 -3.34
C ASP A 32 0.91 0.23 -2.01
N GLY A 33 2.19 -0.18 -2.00
CA GLY A 33 2.85 -0.62 -0.77
C GLY A 33 2.90 -2.13 -0.54
N HIS A 34 2.76 -2.95 -1.59
CA HIS A 34 2.90 -4.43 -1.50
C HIS A 34 4.18 -4.90 -0.78
N HIS A 35 5.32 -4.24 -1.01
CA HIS A 35 6.55 -4.58 -0.28
C HIS A 35 6.47 -4.24 1.21
N ARG A 36 5.80 -3.13 1.57
CA ARG A 36 5.57 -2.74 2.97
C ARG A 36 4.65 -3.74 3.65
N PHE A 37 3.60 -4.16 2.96
CA PHE A 37 2.71 -5.22 3.43
C PHE A 37 3.47 -6.51 3.73
N GLU A 38 4.24 -7.03 2.75
CA GLU A 38 5.00 -8.26 2.94
C GLU A 38 6.08 -8.12 4.03
N ALA A 39 6.77 -6.98 4.12
CA ALA A 39 7.73 -6.71 5.18
C ALA A 39 7.09 -6.80 6.57
N LEU A 40 5.97 -6.11 6.79
CA LEU A 40 5.26 -6.12 8.08
C LEU A 40 4.68 -7.49 8.41
N LYS A 41 4.18 -8.20 7.39
CA LYS A 41 3.71 -9.59 7.52
C LYS A 41 4.82 -10.54 7.93
N MET A 42 6.01 -10.44 7.31
CA MET A 42 7.20 -11.21 7.70
C MET A 42 7.65 -10.90 9.14
N MET A 43 7.40 -9.68 9.60
CA MET A 43 7.68 -9.25 10.98
C MET A 43 6.60 -9.64 11.99
N GLY A 44 5.53 -10.34 11.57
CA GLY A 44 4.49 -10.86 12.46
C GLY A 44 3.43 -9.83 12.89
N PHE A 45 3.33 -8.68 12.22
CA PHE A 45 2.28 -7.70 12.50
C PHE A 45 0.90 -8.27 12.12
N LYS A 46 -0.05 -8.22 13.06
CA LYS A 46 -1.45 -8.62 12.82
C LYS A 46 -2.32 -7.50 12.27
N SER A 47 -1.91 -6.26 12.48
CA SER A 47 -2.59 -5.04 12.06
C SER A 47 -1.55 -4.01 11.62
N ILE A 48 -1.87 -3.25 10.59
CA ILE A 48 -0.94 -2.30 9.96
C ILE A 48 -1.71 -1.04 9.55
N PRO A 49 -1.06 0.13 9.54
CA PRO A 49 -1.71 1.35 9.09
C PRO A 49 -1.95 1.31 7.58
N VAL A 50 -3.18 1.63 7.19
CA VAL A 50 -3.59 1.77 5.80
C VAL A 50 -4.16 3.16 5.53
N ALA A 51 -3.94 3.65 4.32
CA ALA A 51 -4.64 4.77 3.73
C ALA A 51 -5.74 4.19 2.86
N MET A 52 -7.00 4.41 3.24
CA MET A 52 -8.16 4.03 2.43
C MET A 52 -8.49 5.17 1.48
N VAL A 53 -8.74 4.82 0.21
CA VAL A 53 -9.16 5.75 -0.84
C VAL A 53 -10.37 5.15 -1.57
N ASP A 54 -11.27 6.00 -2.08
CA ASP A 54 -12.20 5.59 -3.13
C ASP A 54 -11.41 5.36 -4.43
N TYR A 55 -11.11 4.09 -4.74
CA TYR A 55 -10.33 3.76 -5.94
C TYR A 55 -11.05 4.16 -7.22
N PHE A 56 -12.38 4.15 -7.23
CA PHE A 56 -13.18 4.43 -8.42
C PHE A 56 -13.39 5.93 -8.66
N SER A 57 -13.08 6.79 -7.69
CA SER A 57 -13.00 8.25 -7.88
C SER A 57 -12.26 8.64 -9.16
N ASP A 58 -12.84 9.59 -9.91
CA ASP A 58 -12.27 10.11 -11.17
C ASP A 58 -10.90 10.78 -10.97
N ALA A 59 -10.58 11.18 -9.74
CA ALA A 59 -9.28 11.72 -9.38
C ALA A 59 -8.17 10.66 -9.47
N ILE A 60 -8.50 9.37 -9.34
CA ILE A 60 -7.52 8.28 -9.39
C ILE A 60 -7.49 7.67 -10.79
N VAL A 61 -6.31 7.52 -11.36
CA VAL A 61 -6.09 6.83 -12.63
C VAL A 61 -5.11 5.68 -12.44
N VAL A 62 -5.36 4.60 -13.18
CA VAL A 62 -4.45 3.46 -13.24
C VAL A 62 -3.72 3.48 -14.57
N GLU A 63 -2.41 3.42 -14.51
CA GLU A 63 -1.49 3.35 -15.63
C GLU A 63 -0.69 2.04 -15.57
N SER A 64 0.07 1.75 -16.63
CA SER A 64 1.00 0.64 -16.62
C SER A 64 2.45 1.08 -16.64
N TRP A 65 3.29 0.34 -15.90
CA TRP A 65 4.74 0.39 -16.07
C TRP A 65 5.21 -0.35 -17.34
N ARG A 66 4.31 -1.08 -18.02
CA ARG A 66 4.61 -1.90 -19.20
C ARG A 66 3.89 -1.34 -20.42
N ASN A 67 4.60 -1.16 -21.52
CA ASN A 67 4.05 -0.56 -22.73
C ASN A 67 2.94 -1.41 -23.39
N ASN A 68 2.88 -2.71 -23.10
CA ASN A 68 1.96 -3.67 -23.72
C ASN A 68 0.76 -4.04 -22.84
N ILE A 69 0.59 -3.42 -21.67
CA ILE A 69 -0.54 -3.69 -20.78
C ILE A 69 -1.26 -2.37 -20.51
N ARG A 70 -2.59 -2.38 -20.61
CA ARG A 70 -3.44 -1.23 -20.28
C ARG A 70 -4.45 -1.68 -19.22
N PRO A 71 -4.07 -1.67 -17.93
CA PRO A 71 -4.96 -2.12 -16.87
C PRO A 71 -6.14 -1.15 -16.73
N THR A 72 -7.29 -1.69 -16.39
CA THR A 72 -8.46 -0.94 -15.92
C THR A 72 -8.64 -1.13 -14.41
N LYS A 73 -9.34 -0.20 -13.76
CA LYS A 73 -9.62 -0.31 -12.31
C LYS A 73 -10.35 -1.61 -11.97
N ALA A 74 -11.35 -1.98 -12.78
CA ALA A 74 -12.09 -3.22 -12.63
C ALA A 74 -11.17 -4.45 -12.72
N GLU A 75 -10.31 -4.52 -13.74
CA GLU A 75 -9.35 -5.62 -13.86
C GLU A 75 -8.40 -5.68 -12.65
N VAL A 76 -7.94 -4.55 -12.12
CA VAL A 76 -7.10 -4.55 -10.91
C VAL A 76 -7.82 -5.22 -9.74
N ILE A 77 -9.10 -4.90 -9.53
CA ILE A 77 -9.91 -5.52 -8.47
C ILE A 77 -10.13 -7.01 -8.75
N ASP A 78 -10.47 -7.39 -9.98
CA ASP A 78 -10.75 -8.78 -10.35
C ASP A 78 -9.51 -9.66 -10.26
N HIS A 79 -8.35 -9.17 -10.73
CA HIS A 79 -7.08 -9.87 -10.60
C HIS A 79 -6.68 -10.06 -9.13
N ALA A 80 -6.89 -9.04 -8.29
CA ALA A 80 -6.61 -9.15 -6.86
C ALA A 80 -7.52 -10.15 -6.14
N ARG A 81 -8.82 -10.18 -6.50
CA ARG A 81 -9.80 -11.12 -5.90
C ARG A 81 -9.63 -12.56 -6.39
N SER A 82 -9.32 -12.74 -7.67
CA SER A 82 -9.15 -14.07 -8.28
C SER A 82 -7.81 -14.72 -7.94
N GLY A 83 -6.82 -13.93 -7.51
CA GLY A 83 -5.45 -14.40 -7.28
C GLY A 83 -4.65 -14.64 -8.57
N ILE A 84 -5.26 -14.46 -9.74
CA ILE A 84 -4.58 -14.47 -11.03
C ILE A 84 -3.98 -13.09 -11.22
N LEU A 85 -2.80 -12.84 -10.64
CA LEU A 85 -2.22 -11.50 -10.61
C LEU A 85 -1.57 -11.10 -11.94
N TYR A 86 -1.54 -9.80 -12.21
CA TYR A 86 -0.66 -9.24 -13.24
C TYR A 86 0.82 -9.56 -12.94
N PRO A 87 1.69 -9.54 -13.97
CA PRO A 87 3.13 -9.61 -13.76
C PRO A 87 3.62 -8.56 -12.75
N TYR A 88 4.71 -8.86 -12.03
CA TYR A 88 5.28 -7.94 -11.05
C TYR A 88 5.51 -6.53 -11.64
N LYS A 89 5.12 -5.52 -10.84
CA LYS A 89 5.11 -4.08 -11.18
C LYS A 89 4.43 -3.80 -12.52
N THR A 90 3.15 -4.17 -12.64
CA THR A 90 2.36 -3.84 -13.84
C THR A 90 1.54 -2.57 -13.64
N THR A 91 0.87 -2.41 -12.51
CA THR A 91 -0.03 -1.28 -12.26
C THR A 91 0.72 -0.13 -11.58
N ARG A 92 0.35 1.11 -11.95
CA ARG A 92 0.79 2.36 -11.34
C ARG A 92 -0.44 3.20 -11.05
N HIS A 93 -0.68 3.55 -9.80
CA HIS A 93 -1.84 4.35 -9.41
C HIS A 93 -1.42 5.80 -9.22
N MET A 94 -2.08 6.70 -9.94
CA MET A 94 -1.82 8.13 -9.95
C MET A 94 -3.06 8.89 -9.50
N VAL A 95 -2.86 10.05 -8.89
CA VAL A 95 -3.92 10.96 -8.45
C VAL A 95 -3.77 12.28 -9.19
N ILE A 96 -4.88 12.79 -9.71
CA ILE A 96 -4.99 14.08 -10.40
C ILE A 96 -5.55 15.09 -9.41
N LEU A 97 -4.74 16.07 -9.03
CA LEU A 97 -5.13 17.18 -8.15
C LEU A 97 -4.71 18.50 -8.81
N ASP A 98 -5.64 19.43 -8.97
CA ASP A 98 -5.42 20.74 -9.60
C ASP A 98 -4.73 20.64 -10.98
N GLY A 99 -5.12 19.63 -11.77
CA GLY A 99 -4.55 19.36 -13.09
C GLY A 99 -3.13 18.77 -13.08
N LYS A 100 -2.54 18.56 -11.90
CA LYS A 100 -1.23 17.91 -11.73
C LYS A 100 -1.39 16.45 -11.37
N ARG A 101 -0.42 15.64 -11.76
CA ARG A 101 -0.39 14.19 -11.48
C ARG A 101 0.63 13.88 -10.41
N TYR A 102 0.20 13.10 -9.42
CA TYR A 102 1.04 12.61 -8.33
C TYR A 102 0.89 11.09 -8.27
N HIS A 103 1.96 10.39 -7.90
CA HIS A 103 1.81 8.99 -7.51
C HIS A 103 0.94 8.91 -6.26
N ILE A 104 0.11 7.87 -6.12
CA ILE A 104 -0.81 7.77 -5.00
C ILE A 104 -0.10 7.81 -3.63
N SER A 105 1.13 7.32 -3.55
CA SER A 105 1.93 7.38 -2.32
C SER A 105 2.45 8.77 -1.95
N GLU A 106 2.33 9.76 -2.83
CA GLU A 106 2.74 11.16 -2.58
C GLU A 106 1.60 11.99 -1.98
N VAL A 107 0.35 11.60 -2.23
CA VAL A 107 -0.83 12.32 -1.71
C VAL A 107 -1.32 11.77 -0.37
N VAL A 108 -0.88 10.57 0.02
CA VAL A 108 -1.17 10.02 1.34
C VAL A 108 -0.21 10.62 2.38
N PRO A 109 -0.71 11.00 3.58
CA PRO A 109 0.11 11.56 4.63
C PRO A 109 1.01 10.49 5.23
N GLU A 110 2.11 10.95 5.81
CA GLU A 110 2.98 10.11 6.62
C GLU A 110 2.26 9.72 7.91
N VAL A 111 2.36 8.43 8.26
CA VAL A 111 1.79 7.88 9.49
C VAL A 111 2.81 7.78 10.61
N ASN A 112 4.10 7.71 10.28
CA ASN A 112 5.20 7.56 11.25
C ASN A 112 4.90 6.51 12.33
N TYR A 113 4.38 5.35 11.89
CA TYR A 113 3.91 4.29 12.75
C TYR A 113 5.09 3.58 13.39
N LYS A 114 5.15 3.53 14.73
CA LYS A 114 6.25 2.88 15.44
C LYS A 114 6.22 1.38 15.19
N VAL A 115 7.29 0.89 14.56
CA VAL A 115 7.54 -0.53 14.36
C VAL A 115 8.47 -0.96 15.49
N VAL A 116 7.88 -1.24 16.65
CA VAL A 116 8.61 -1.88 17.74
C VAL A 116 8.70 -3.36 17.40
N ALA A 117 9.91 -3.90 17.27
CA ALA A 117 10.10 -5.33 17.12
C ALA A 117 9.58 -6.00 18.39
N ASN A 118 8.35 -6.52 18.36
CA ASN A 118 7.79 -7.34 19.42
C ASN A 118 8.53 -8.69 19.42
N ALA A 119 9.75 -8.72 19.93
CA ALA A 119 10.40 -9.95 20.33
C ALA A 119 9.79 -10.52 21.64
N SER A 120 8.82 -9.83 22.26
CA SER A 120 8.24 -10.26 23.53
C SER A 120 6.86 -9.65 23.76
N LYS A 121 5.80 -10.35 23.31
CA LYS A 121 4.45 -10.51 23.94
C LYS A 121 3.32 -10.53 22.89
N PRO A 122 2.57 -11.64 22.78
CA PRO A 122 1.24 -11.63 22.18
C PRO A 122 0.33 -10.70 23.00
N GLY A 123 -0.32 -9.72 22.36
CA GLY A 123 -1.34 -8.90 23.01
C GLY A 123 -0.98 -7.45 23.37
N SER A 124 -0.07 -6.78 22.64
CA SER A 124 -0.02 -5.30 22.71
C SER A 124 -1.18 -4.69 21.92
N GLU A 125 -1.96 -3.84 22.59
CA GLU A 125 -3.15 -3.18 22.07
C GLU A 125 -2.90 -2.22 20.89
N VAL A 126 -3.81 -2.36 19.91
CA VAL A 126 -4.40 -1.43 18.93
C VAL A 126 -3.71 -0.09 18.66
N VAL A 127 -3.40 0.17 17.38
CA VAL A 127 -3.72 1.46 16.73
C VAL A 127 -4.18 1.20 15.29
N GLU A 128 -5.49 1.05 15.07
CA GLU A 128 -6.09 1.36 13.78
C GLU A 128 -6.00 2.88 13.59
N LYS A 129 -4.89 3.37 13.02
CA LYS A 129 -4.87 4.73 12.50
C LYS A 129 -5.46 4.70 11.10
N LEU A 130 -6.79 4.62 11.05
CA LEU A 130 -7.60 4.80 9.86
C LEU A 130 -7.40 6.24 9.39
N VAL A 131 -6.50 6.45 8.43
CA VAL A 131 -6.45 7.71 7.70
C VAL A 131 -7.27 7.51 6.45
N ARG A 132 -8.52 7.97 6.48
CA ARG A 132 -9.31 8.15 5.27
C ARG A 132 -8.71 9.32 4.52
N ILE A 133 -8.19 9.07 3.32
CA ILE A 133 -7.73 10.14 2.45
C ILE A 133 -8.58 10.00 1.21
N ILE A 134 -9.25 11.09 0.87
CA ILE A 134 -10.24 11.21 -0.19
C ILE A 134 -11.55 10.46 0.13
#